data_AF-A0A2E4DZM1-F1
#
_entry.id   AF-A0A2E4DZM1-F1
#
_cell.length_a   1.000
_cell.length_b   1.000
_cell.length_c   1.000
_cell.angle_alpha   90.00
_cell.angle_beta   90.00
_cell.angle_gamma   90.00
#
_symmetry.space_group_name_H-M   'P 1'
#
loop_
_entity.id
_entity.type
_entity.pdbx_description
1 polymer ?
#
loop_
_entity_poly.entity_id
_entity_poly.type
_entity_poly.pdbx_seq_one_letter_code
_entity_poly.pdbx_strand_id
1 'polypeptide(L)'
;MDTHPEEYKLTSADIDKTENKIANFDLSREQQILSVIPQKLESLLQIEMNEFMVELISDVSKLYNVIMSLPNLNDEIKRSILYALEYFINKDDDIPDEIPELGYLDDWAIVRYVVDQIMKDNSELFQA
;
A
#
# COMPACT_ATOMS: atom_id res chain seq x y z
N MET A 1 -22.95 -11.02 7.71
CA MET A 1 -21.98 -10.65 8.76
C MET A 1 -21.28 -9.45 8.19
N ASP A 2 -21.59 -8.27 8.70
CA ASP A 2 -20.90 -7.05 8.29
C ASP A 2 -19.46 -7.18 8.79
N THR A 3 -18.55 -7.54 7.89
CA THR A 3 -17.11 -7.48 8.17
C THR A 3 -16.73 -6.02 8.15
N HIS A 4 -16.61 -5.45 9.33
CA HIS A 4 -16.15 -4.10 9.57
C HIS A 4 -14.63 -4.03 9.29
N PRO A 5 -14.17 -3.34 8.24
CA PRO A 5 -12.75 -3.29 7.86
C PRO A 5 -11.84 -2.79 8.99
N GLU A 6 -12.40 -1.93 9.85
CA GLU A 6 -11.79 -1.41 11.08
C GLU A 6 -11.42 -2.46 12.14
N GLU A 7 -11.93 -3.70 12.01
CA GLU A 7 -11.56 -4.84 12.85
C GLU A 7 -10.38 -5.65 12.28
N TYR A 8 -10.02 -5.45 11.01
CA TYR A 8 -8.88 -6.13 10.39
C TYR A 8 -7.58 -5.45 10.82
N LYS A 9 -6.85 -6.11 11.73
CA LYS A 9 -5.60 -5.60 12.28
C LYS A 9 -4.48 -6.60 12.02
N LEU A 10 -3.35 -6.08 11.54
CA LEU A 10 -2.13 -6.86 11.43
C LEU A 10 -1.76 -7.41 12.82
N THR A 11 -1.52 -8.72 12.89
CA THR A 11 -0.97 -9.33 14.10
C THR A 11 0.50 -8.94 14.23
N SER A 12 1.09 -9.13 15.42
CA SER A 12 2.54 -8.92 15.60
C SER A 12 3.37 -9.77 14.63
N ALA A 13 2.92 -10.97 14.29
CA ALA A 13 3.61 -11.82 13.32
C ALA A 13 3.54 -11.26 11.89
N ASP A 14 2.42 -10.64 11.52
CA ASP A 14 2.26 -9.99 10.21
C ASP A 14 3.13 -8.75 10.10
N ILE A 15 3.23 -7.97 11.19
CA ILE A 15 4.11 -6.81 11.30
C ILE A 15 5.58 -7.26 11.16
N ASP A 16 6.03 -8.24 11.95
CA ASP A 16 7.41 -8.75 11.87
C ASP A 16 7.75 -9.27 10.46
N LYS A 17 6.83 -10.01 9.83
CA LYS A 17 6.98 -10.50 8.45
C LYS A 17 7.09 -9.33 7.46
N THR A 18 6.26 -8.30 7.63
CA THR A 18 6.22 -7.12 6.78
C THR A 18 7.50 -6.31 6.90
N GLU A 19 7.95 -6.00 8.12
CA GLU A 19 9.19 -5.27 8.37
C GLU A 19 10.41 -6.00 7.80
N ASN A 20 10.47 -7.32 7.96
CA ASN A 20 11.54 -8.14 7.37
C ASN A 20 11.53 -8.09 5.83
N LYS A 21 10.36 -8.11 5.20
CA LYS A 21 10.24 -7.99 3.73
C LYS A 21 10.63 -6.59 3.26
N ILE A 22 10.20 -5.54 3.95
CA ILE A 22 10.59 -4.14 3.66
C ILE A 22 12.11 -3.98 3.75
N ALA A 23 12.73 -4.47 4.83
CA ALA A 23 14.17 -4.33 5.03
C ALA A 23 15.01 -4.97 3.92
N ASN A 24 14.50 -6.05 3.32
CA ASN A 24 15.17 -6.80 2.25
C ASN A 24 14.64 -6.47 0.84
N PHE A 25 13.82 -5.43 0.71
CA PHE A 25 13.19 -5.09 -0.56
C PHE A 25 14.20 -4.65 -1.62
N ASP A 26 14.07 -5.22 -2.83
CA ASP A 26 14.93 -4.91 -3.97
C ASP A 26 14.45 -3.65 -4.69
N LEU A 27 15.19 -2.55 -4.51
CA LEU A 27 14.93 -1.25 -5.14
C LEU A 27 15.08 -1.27 -6.67
N SER A 28 15.73 -2.29 -7.26
CA SER A 28 15.87 -2.37 -8.73
C SER A 28 14.51 -2.50 -9.46
N ARG A 29 13.46 -2.88 -8.73
CA ARG A 29 12.10 -3.11 -9.24
C ARG A 29 11.24 -1.86 -9.29
N GLU A 30 11.75 -0.71 -8.81
CA GLU A 30 11.03 0.56 -8.74
C GLU A 30 10.30 0.92 -10.03
N GLN A 31 11.01 0.97 -11.16
CA GLN A 31 10.41 1.36 -12.44
C GLN A 31 9.28 0.41 -12.87
N GLN A 32 9.46 -0.90 -12.62
CA GLN A 32 8.43 -1.89 -12.93
C GLN A 32 7.17 -1.63 -12.11
N ILE A 33 7.30 -1.44 -10.80
CA ILE A 33 6.18 -1.23 -9.88
C ILE A 33 5.44 0.06 -10.25
N LEU A 34 6.15 1.18 -10.37
CA LEU A 34 5.57 2.48 -10.63
C LEU A 34 4.83 2.55 -11.98
N SER A 35 5.26 1.75 -12.97
CA SER A 35 4.60 1.72 -14.29
C SER A 35 3.19 1.12 -14.27
N VAL A 36 2.86 0.30 -13.27
CA VAL A 36 1.58 -0.45 -13.20
C VAL A 36 0.53 0.29 -12.35
N ILE A 37 0.98 1.08 -11.36
CA ILE A 37 0.11 1.75 -10.38
C ILE A 37 -1.01 2.57 -11.04
N PRO A 38 -0.74 3.46 -12.03
CA PRO A 38 -1.81 4.28 -12.61
C PRO A 38 -2.94 3.44 -13.20
N GLN A 39 -2.61 2.34 -13.87
CA GLN A 39 -3.60 1.46 -14.48
C GLN A 39 -4.42 0.69 -13.43
N LYS A 40 -3.81 0.21 -12.35
CA LYS A 40 -4.57 -0.47 -11.26
C LYS A 40 -5.52 0.53 -10.57
N LEU A 41 -5.08 1.75 -10.28
CA LEU A 41 -5.92 2.81 -9.73
C LEU A 41 -7.11 3.14 -10.65
N GLU A 42 -6.87 3.33 -11.96
CA GLU A 42 -7.96 3.57 -12.92
C GLU A 42 -8.98 2.43 -12.95
N SER A 43 -8.54 1.18 -12.82
CA SER A 43 -9.43 0.02 -12.79
C SER A 43 -10.33 -0.04 -11.55
N LEU A 44 -9.81 0.36 -10.38
CA LEU A 44 -10.58 0.42 -9.13
C LEU A 44 -11.65 1.50 -9.16
N LEU A 45 -11.44 2.59 -9.89
CA LEU A 45 -12.45 3.63 -10.06
C LEU A 45 -13.67 3.18 -10.89
N GLN A 46 -13.60 2.00 -11.54
CA GLN A 46 -14.69 1.44 -12.35
C GLN A 46 -15.59 0.47 -11.58
N ILE A 47 -15.25 0.11 -10.34
CA ILE A 47 -16.03 -0.81 -9.51
C ILE A 47 -16.79 -0.04 -8.41
N GLU A 48 -17.78 -0.69 -7.80
CA GLU A 48 -18.49 -0.12 -6.66
C GLU A 48 -17.56 -0.03 -5.45
N MET A 49 -17.26 1.19 -5.01
CA MET A 49 -16.34 1.45 -3.90
C MET A 49 -17.07 1.46 -2.57
N ASN A 50 -16.45 0.85 -1.57
CA ASN A 50 -16.78 0.98 -0.17
C ASN A 50 -15.76 1.90 0.52
N GLU A 51 -15.98 2.19 1.81
CA GLU A 51 -15.18 3.16 2.56
C GLU A 51 -13.69 2.82 2.60
N PHE A 52 -13.32 1.57 2.87
CA PHE A 52 -11.90 1.19 2.95
C PHE A 52 -11.22 1.20 1.57
N MET A 53 -11.93 0.88 0.48
CA MET A 53 -11.37 0.99 -0.87
C MET A 53 -11.04 2.45 -1.22
N VAL A 54 -11.88 3.40 -0.77
CA VAL A 54 -11.58 4.83 -0.92
C VAL A 54 -10.32 5.22 -0.14
N GLU A 55 -10.16 4.70 1.07
CA GLU A 55 -8.95 4.92 1.86
C GLU A 55 -7.70 4.29 1.22
N LEU A 56 -7.80 3.06 0.74
CA LEU A 56 -6.71 2.36 0.04
C LEU A 56 -6.26 3.16 -1.18
N ILE A 57 -7.20 3.59 -2.03
CA ILE A 57 -6.89 4.42 -3.21
C ILE A 57 -6.20 5.73 -2.80
N SER A 58 -6.70 6.37 -1.74
CA SER A 58 -6.11 7.61 -1.20
C SER A 58 -4.67 7.40 -0.73
N ASP A 59 -4.44 6.34 0.05
CA ASP A 59 -3.13 6.05 0.62
C ASP A 59 -2.12 5.58 -0.43
N VAL A 60 -2.52 4.73 -1.39
CA VAL A 60 -1.70 4.38 -2.56
C VAL A 60 -1.35 5.63 -3.37
N SER A 61 -2.32 6.51 -3.63
CA SER A 61 -2.08 7.74 -4.39
C SER A 61 -1.07 8.66 -3.70
N LYS A 62 -1.16 8.78 -2.37
CA LYS A 62 -0.18 9.53 -1.57
C LYS A 62 1.22 8.93 -1.70
N LEU A 63 1.36 7.63 -1.47
CA LEU A 63 2.65 6.92 -1.57
C LEU A 63 3.27 7.07 -2.97
N TYR A 64 2.46 6.91 -4.02
CA TYR A 64 2.88 7.10 -5.41
C TYR A 64 3.33 8.55 -5.68
N ASN A 65 2.59 9.54 -5.19
CA ASN A 65 2.98 10.96 -5.35
C ASN A 65 4.29 11.28 -4.62
N VAL A 66 4.48 10.77 -3.41
CA VAL A 66 5.70 10.97 -2.61
C VAL A 66 6.92 10.47 -3.38
N ILE A 67 6.90 9.23 -3.86
CA ILE A 67 8.05 8.63 -4.55
C ILE A 67 8.31 9.26 -5.93
N MET A 68 7.27 9.69 -6.64
CA MET A 68 7.40 10.37 -7.94
C MET A 68 7.90 11.81 -7.79
N SER A 69 7.58 12.49 -6.69
CA SER A 69 7.91 13.91 -6.49
C SER A 69 9.24 14.13 -5.77
N LEU A 70 9.73 13.14 -5.03
CA LEU A 70 10.93 13.24 -4.20
C LEU A 70 12.02 12.27 -4.68
N PRO A 71 12.91 12.69 -5.61
CA PRO A 71 13.93 11.81 -6.17
C PRO A 71 15.03 11.38 -5.18
N ASN A 72 15.15 12.05 -4.04
CA ASN A 72 16.21 11.86 -3.05
C ASN A 72 15.69 11.26 -1.72
N LEU A 73 14.63 10.46 -1.76
CA LEU A 73 14.20 9.68 -0.59
C LEU A 73 15.33 8.74 -0.14
N ASN A 74 15.48 8.59 1.17
CA ASN A 74 16.40 7.59 1.70
C ASN A 74 15.90 6.17 1.34
N ASP A 75 16.84 5.21 1.29
CA ASP A 75 16.53 3.85 0.88
C ASP A 75 15.48 3.18 1.78
N GLU A 76 15.44 3.51 3.07
CA GLU A 76 14.50 2.93 4.03
C GLU A 76 13.05 3.31 3.68
N ILE A 77 12.77 4.61 3.54
CA ILE A 77 11.47 5.12 3.12
C ILE A 77 11.13 4.61 1.72
N LYS A 78 12.11 4.58 0.81
CA LYS A 78 11.90 4.10 -0.55
C LYS A 78 11.49 2.62 -0.57
N ARG A 79 12.15 1.77 0.23
CA ARG A 79 11.76 0.35 0.39
C ARG A 79 10.37 0.21 0.97
N SER A 80 10.03 0.98 2.00
CA SER A 80 8.68 0.94 2.60
C SER A 80 7.59 1.30 1.58
N ILE A 81 7.78 2.41 0.84
CA ILE A 81 6.84 2.85 -0.20
C ILE A 81 6.73 1.79 -1.30
N LEU A 82 7.85 1.35 -1.87
CA LEU A 82 7.83 0.41 -2.98
C LEU A 82 7.29 -0.96 -2.58
N TYR A 83 7.52 -1.40 -1.35
CA TYR A 83 6.92 -2.62 -0.83
C TYR A 83 5.39 -2.50 -0.75
N ALA A 84 4.85 -1.41 -0.20
CA ALA A 84 3.40 -1.21 -0.12
C ALA A 84 2.76 -1.11 -1.52
N LEU A 85 3.40 -0.39 -2.44
CA LEU A 85 2.92 -0.27 -3.82
C LEU A 85 3.03 -1.61 -4.57
N GLU A 86 4.08 -2.39 -4.33
CA GLU A 86 4.23 -3.73 -4.88
C GLU A 86 3.15 -4.67 -4.38
N TYR A 87 2.91 -4.67 -3.06
CA TYR A 87 1.86 -5.46 -2.42
C TYR A 87 0.52 -5.12 -3.09
N PHE A 88 0.20 -3.83 -3.15
CA PHE A 88 -1.01 -3.35 -3.82
C PHE A 88 -1.13 -3.72 -5.31
N ILE A 89 -0.07 -3.98 -6.08
CA ILE A 89 -0.20 -4.40 -7.50
C ILE A 89 -0.09 -5.90 -7.70
N ASN A 90 0.31 -6.63 -6.67
CA ASN A 90 0.35 -8.07 -6.75
C ASN A 90 -1.09 -8.61 -6.86
N LYS A 91 -1.22 -9.81 -7.39
CA LYS A 91 -2.50 -10.52 -7.54
C LYS A 91 -2.52 -11.85 -6.79
N ASP A 92 -1.35 -12.27 -6.31
CA ASP A 92 -1.16 -13.44 -5.45
C ASP A 92 -1.16 -13.00 -3.98
N ASP A 93 -2.14 -12.16 -3.61
CA ASP A 93 -2.33 -11.70 -2.23
C ASP A 93 -3.04 -12.77 -1.39
N ASP A 94 -2.95 -12.63 -0.07
CA ASP A 94 -3.46 -13.64 0.88
C ASP A 94 -5.01 -13.72 0.81
N ILE A 95 -5.66 -12.66 0.29
CA ILE A 95 -7.09 -12.62 -0.04
C ILE A 95 -7.25 -12.33 -1.55
N PRO A 96 -7.83 -13.25 -2.35
CA PRO A 96 -8.02 -12.99 -3.77
C PRO A 96 -8.92 -11.78 -4.05
N ASP A 97 -8.48 -10.88 -4.94
CA ASP A 97 -9.24 -9.72 -5.48
C ASP A 97 -10.65 -10.09 -6.00
N GLU A 98 -10.86 -11.36 -6.38
CA GLU A 98 -12.14 -11.90 -6.86
C GLU A 98 -13.20 -12.01 -5.76
N ILE A 99 -12.82 -11.91 -4.48
CA ILE A 99 -13.75 -11.93 -3.35
C ILE A 99 -14.40 -10.54 -3.25
N PRO A 100 -15.72 -10.42 -3.50
CA PRO A 100 -16.42 -9.16 -3.35
C PRO A 100 -16.24 -8.60 -1.94
N GLU A 101 -16.05 -7.28 -1.83
CA GLU A 101 -15.92 -6.54 -0.57
C GLU A 101 -14.67 -6.83 0.29
N LEU A 102 -13.95 -7.92 0.06
CA LEU A 102 -12.83 -8.34 0.93
C LEU A 102 -11.49 -8.50 0.20
N GLY A 103 -11.49 -8.62 -1.13
CA GLY A 103 -10.29 -8.86 -1.92
C GLY A 103 -9.15 -7.87 -1.69
N TYR A 104 -9.46 -6.62 -1.33
CA TYR A 104 -8.48 -5.56 -1.08
C TYR A 104 -8.25 -5.24 0.41
N LEU A 105 -8.75 -6.07 1.32
CA LEU A 105 -8.71 -5.76 2.76
C LEU A 105 -7.29 -5.91 3.34
N ASP A 106 -6.54 -6.92 2.90
CA ASP A 106 -5.15 -7.11 3.29
C ASP A 106 -4.22 -6.09 2.63
N ASP A 107 -4.48 -5.73 1.37
CA ASP A 107 -3.86 -4.59 0.69
C ASP A 107 -3.99 -3.30 1.51
N TRP A 108 -5.22 -2.96 1.90
CA TRP A 108 -5.50 -1.78 2.73
C TRP A 108 -4.72 -1.82 4.03
N ALA A 109 -4.69 -2.95 4.73
CA ALA A 109 -4.00 -3.07 6.01
C ALA A 109 -2.48 -2.84 5.90
N ILE A 110 -1.84 -3.41 4.86
CA ILE A 110 -0.40 -3.25 4.62
C ILE A 110 -0.07 -1.82 4.18
N VAL A 111 -0.82 -1.28 3.21
CA VAL A 111 -0.62 0.08 2.71
C VAL A 111 -0.83 1.09 3.85
N ARG A 112 -1.89 0.90 4.65
CA ARG A 112 -2.18 1.78 5.78
C ARG A 112 -1.10 1.76 6.84
N TYR A 113 -0.62 0.55 7.20
CA TYR A 113 0.49 0.40 8.13
C TYR A 113 1.73 1.17 7.64
N VAL A 114 2.09 1.07 6.36
CA VAL A 114 3.24 1.79 5.80
C VAL A 114 3.04 3.30 5.83
N VAL A 115 1.85 3.80 5.48
CA VAL A 115 1.54 5.24 5.55
C VAL A 115 1.69 5.74 6.98
N ASP A 116 1.13 5.02 7.95
CA ASP A 116 1.18 5.40 9.37
C ASP A 116 2.63 5.40 9.89
N GLN A 117 3.47 4.44 9.49
CA GLN A 117 4.90 4.43 9.83
C GLN A 117 5.65 5.64 9.26
N ILE A 118 5.46 5.93 7.96
CA ILE A 118 6.15 7.07 7.35
C ILE A 118 5.67 8.39 7.97
N MET A 119 4.36 8.54 8.20
CA MET A 119 3.76 9.73 8.82
C MET A 119 4.29 9.99 10.24
N LYS A 120 4.49 8.93 11.03
CA LYS A 120 4.96 9.04 12.41
C LYS A 120 6.30 9.77 12.51
N ASP A 121 7.20 9.50 11.56
CA ASP A 121 8.58 10.00 11.59
C ASP A 121 8.87 11.07 10.50
N ASN A 122 7.99 11.22 9.50
CA ASN A 122 8.22 12.06 8.31
C ASN A 122 6.91 12.71 7.77
N SER A 123 6.03 13.16 8.67
CA SER A 123 4.71 13.75 8.33
C SER A 123 4.74 14.83 7.24
N GLU A 124 5.85 15.56 7.10
CA GLU A 124 6.08 16.60 6.09
C GLU A 124 6.08 16.08 4.65
N LEU A 125 6.39 14.79 4.45
CA LEU A 125 6.42 14.19 3.12
C LEU A 125 5.04 14.14 2.47
N PHE A 126 3.97 14.14 3.28
CA PHE A 126 2.59 14.04 2.82
C PHE A 126 1.83 15.38 2.82
N GLN A 127 2.53 16.48 3.08
CA GLN A 127 1.97 17.84 3.03
C GLN A 127 2.22 18.54 1.67
N ALA A 128 2.91 17.86 0.75
CA ALA A 128 3.35 18.39 -0.55
C ALA A 128 2.23 18.41 -1.59
#